data_AF-A0A3Q9Q5Q4-F1
#
_entry.id   AF-A0A3Q9Q5Q4-F1
#
_cell.length_a   1.000
_cell.length_b   1.000
_cell.length_c   1.000
_cell.angle_alpha   90.00
_cell.angle_beta   90.00
_cell.angle_gamma   90.00
#
_symmetry.space_group_name_H-M   'P 1'
#
loop_
_entity.id
_entity.type
_entity.pdbx_description
1 polymer ?
#
loop_
_entity_poly.entity_id
_entity_poly.type
_entity_poly.pdbx_seq_one_letter_code
_entity_poly.pdbx_strand_id
1 'polypeptide(L)'
;MYSRKQPRSRQLEIRPAGGEHQVVTVSSDRSQRRQPCAKPCSDCPWRIDAIGKFPSEAFVHSARTAYDMAESTFACHQAGASQPRMCAGFLLRGAEHNLTVRLAKMRGEMVSPPSAGGHALHASYAAMAIANGVPEDHPALAPCRVGIVDDDDEIPTAYRHR
;
A
#
# COMPACT_ATOMS: atom_id res chain seq x y z
N MET A 1 -1.92 39.10 18.35
CA MET A 1 -2.51 38.53 17.11
C MET A 1 -1.84 37.19 16.84
N TYR A 2 -2.52 36.08 17.13
CA TYR A 2 -1.97 34.74 16.88
C TYR A 2 -2.04 34.45 15.37
N SER A 3 -0.87 34.42 14.71
CA SER A 3 -0.73 33.97 13.33
C SER A 3 -1.20 32.52 13.24
N ARG A 4 -2.33 32.28 12.56
CA ARG A 4 -2.78 30.92 12.23
C ARG A 4 -1.71 30.29 11.34
N LYS A 5 -0.90 29.38 11.89
CA LYS A 5 -0.01 28.53 11.10
C LYS A 5 -0.88 27.86 10.04
N GLN A 6 -0.62 28.15 8.76
CA GLN A 6 -1.27 27.46 7.66
C GLN A 6 -1.06 25.93 7.85
N PRO A 7 -2.11 25.10 7.75
CA PRO A 7 -1.90 23.67 7.68
C PRO A 7 -1.03 23.39 6.46
N ARG A 8 0.12 22.76 6.68
CA ARG A 8 0.98 22.33 5.59
C ARG A 8 0.21 21.33 4.73
N SER A 9 0.40 21.46 3.42
CA SER A 9 -0.42 20.83 2.40
C SER A 9 -0.18 19.32 2.34
N ARG A 10 -1.28 18.58 2.18
CA ARG A 10 -1.27 17.19 1.74
C ARG A 10 -0.55 17.10 0.40
N GLN A 11 0.60 16.45 0.36
CA GLN A 11 1.36 16.24 -0.88
C GLN A 11 0.83 14.99 -1.58
N LEU A 12 0.39 15.20 -2.82
CA LEU A 12 0.00 14.14 -3.75
C LEU A 12 1.10 14.01 -4.79
N GLU A 13 1.77 12.87 -4.81
CA GLU A 13 2.70 12.54 -5.88
C GLU A 13 1.98 11.57 -6.83
N ILE A 14 1.75 12.01 -8.07
CA ILE A 14 1.11 11.21 -9.10
C ILE A 14 2.19 10.74 -10.08
N ARG A 15 2.38 9.43 -10.19
CA ARG A 15 3.29 8.81 -11.17
C ARG A 15 2.47 8.05 -12.21
N PRO A 16 2.52 8.42 -13.50
CA PRO A 16 1.93 7.61 -14.56
C PRO A 16 2.51 6.19 -14.56
N ALA A 17 1.71 5.21 -14.94
CA ALA A 17 2.11 3.82 -15.12
C ALA A 17 1.42 3.27 -16.37
N GLY A 18 2.17 3.06 -17.45
CA GLY A 18 1.58 2.79 -18.77
C GLY A 18 0.76 3.95 -19.33
N GLY A 19 -0.12 3.67 -20.29
CA GLY A 19 -0.94 4.69 -20.97
C GLY A 19 -2.17 5.14 -20.18
N GLU A 20 -2.78 4.24 -19.40
CA GLU A 20 -4.11 4.43 -18.79
C GLU A 20 -4.11 4.39 -17.25
N HIS A 21 -2.96 4.13 -16.61
CA HIS A 21 -2.89 4.00 -15.16
C HIS A 21 -1.98 5.04 -14.52
N GLN A 22 -2.26 5.35 -13.26
CA GLN A 22 -1.45 6.22 -12.44
C GLN A 22 -1.42 5.75 -10.99
N VAL A 23 -0.28 5.96 -10.34
CA VAL A 23 -0.08 5.74 -8.91
C VAL A 23 -0.20 7.08 -8.20
N VAL A 24 -1.12 7.16 -7.24
CA VAL A 24 -1.27 8.33 -6.38
C VAL A 24 -0.69 8.00 -5.00
N THR A 25 0.46 8.60 -4.69
CA THR A 25 1.06 8.55 -3.35
C THR A 25 0.64 9.77 -2.55
N VAL A 26 0.32 9.57 -1.28
CA VAL A 26 -0.14 10.57 -0.34
C VAL A 26 0.84 10.65 0.82
N SER A 27 1.42 11.84 1.03
CA SER A 27 2.05 12.23 2.29
C SER A 27 1.20 13.32 2.96
N SER A 28 0.97 13.20 4.26
CA SER A 28 0.18 14.18 5.02
C SER A 28 0.81 14.42 6.37
N ASP A 29 0.99 15.68 6.77
CA ASP A 29 1.45 16.05 8.10
C ASP A 29 0.27 16.44 9.01
N ARG A 30 -0.40 15.40 9.52
CA ARG A 30 -1.28 15.36 10.72
C ARG A 30 -2.81 15.55 10.57
N SER A 31 -3.47 14.79 11.46
CA SER A 31 -4.77 14.97 12.16
C SER A 31 -6.06 15.21 11.37
N GLN A 32 -6.31 14.45 10.32
CA GLN A 32 -7.70 14.17 9.95
C GLN A 32 -7.96 12.68 10.15
N ARG A 33 -9.12 12.38 10.74
CA ARG A 33 -9.64 11.01 10.83
C ARG A 33 -9.60 10.41 9.42
N ARG A 34 -8.83 9.34 9.25
CA ARG A 34 -8.67 8.69 7.95
C ARG A 34 -9.72 7.61 7.84
N GLN A 35 -10.59 7.74 6.84
CA GLN A 35 -11.52 6.69 6.46
C GLN A 35 -10.89 5.87 5.32
N PRO A 36 -10.33 4.68 5.60
CA PRO A 36 -9.85 3.81 4.55
C PRO A 36 -11.01 3.24 3.72
N CYS A 37 -10.70 2.63 2.58
CA CYS A 37 -11.66 1.75 1.94
C CYS A 37 -12.00 0.58 2.87
N ALA A 38 -13.29 0.22 2.98
CA ALA A 38 -13.73 -0.80 3.92
C ALA A 38 -13.27 -2.22 3.54
N LYS A 39 -13.10 -2.48 2.24
CA LYS A 39 -12.65 -3.76 1.68
C LYS A 39 -11.88 -3.57 0.38
N PRO A 40 -11.10 -4.58 -0.06
CA PRO A 40 -10.52 -4.61 -1.40
C PRO A 40 -11.58 -4.38 -2.48
N CYS A 41 -11.21 -3.61 -3.51
CA CYS A 41 -12.00 -3.39 -4.72
C CYS A 41 -12.26 -4.69 -5.50
N SER A 42 -13.22 -4.64 -6.44
CA SER A 42 -13.55 -5.76 -7.34
C SER A 42 -12.38 -6.23 -8.21
N ASP A 43 -11.45 -5.33 -8.52
CA ASP A 43 -10.25 -5.51 -9.33
C ASP A 43 -8.97 -5.18 -8.52
N CYS A 44 -9.02 -5.32 -7.19
CA CYS A 44 -7.89 -4.94 -6.33
C CYS A 44 -6.68 -5.83 -6.60
N PRO A 45 -5.48 -5.26 -6.86
CA PRO A 45 -4.30 -6.07 -7.16
C PRO A 45 -3.82 -6.89 -5.96
N TRP A 46 -4.29 -6.57 -4.75
CA TRP A 46 -4.04 -7.35 -3.55
C TRP A 46 -4.77 -8.69 -3.53
N ARG A 47 -5.82 -8.87 -4.32
CA ARG A 47 -6.56 -10.13 -4.38
C ARG A 47 -5.88 -11.12 -5.31
N ILE A 48 -5.76 -12.37 -4.85
CA ILE A 48 -5.14 -13.45 -5.62
C ILE A 48 -5.92 -13.74 -6.92
N ASP A 49 -7.24 -13.54 -6.89
CA ASP A 49 -8.14 -13.78 -8.03
C ASP A 49 -8.29 -12.58 -8.99
N ALA A 50 -7.54 -11.48 -8.78
CA ALA A 50 -7.70 -10.24 -9.55
C ALA A 50 -6.37 -9.62 -10.02
N ILE A 51 -5.42 -10.47 -10.44
CA ILE A 51 -4.11 -10.05 -10.97
C ILE A 51 -4.17 -9.61 -12.45
N GLY A 52 -3.15 -8.87 -12.90
CA GLY A 52 -2.95 -8.50 -14.31
C GLY A 52 -3.79 -7.33 -14.81
N LYS A 53 -4.43 -6.58 -13.89
CA LYS A 53 -5.24 -5.39 -14.21
C LYS A 53 -4.44 -4.09 -14.29
N PHE A 54 -3.22 -4.10 -13.75
CA PHE A 54 -2.35 -2.93 -13.70
C PHE A 54 -0.98 -3.29 -14.29
N PRO A 55 -0.32 -2.33 -14.94
CA PRO A 55 1.03 -2.51 -15.46
C PRO A 55 2.03 -2.71 -14.31
N SER A 56 3.09 -3.48 -14.56
CA SER A 56 4.10 -3.83 -13.55
C SER A 56 4.80 -2.59 -12.98
N GLU A 57 4.95 -1.55 -13.80
CA GLU A 57 5.52 -0.25 -13.45
C GLU A 57 4.76 0.45 -12.32
N ALA A 58 3.45 0.25 -12.21
CA ALA A 58 2.66 0.82 -11.12
C ALA A 58 3.13 0.28 -9.76
N PHE A 59 3.48 -1.00 -9.70
CA PHE A 59 3.98 -1.64 -8.49
C PHE A 59 5.43 -1.25 -8.21
N VAL A 60 6.24 -1.06 -9.24
CA VAL A 60 7.59 -0.50 -9.08
C VAL A 60 7.53 0.90 -8.45
N HIS A 61 6.64 1.76 -8.94
CA HIS A 61 6.47 3.12 -8.42
C HIS A 61 5.94 3.17 -6.99
N SER A 62 5.08 2.21 -6.62
CA SER A 62 4.44 2.18 -5.31
C SER A 62 5.27 1.46 -4.24
N ALA A 63 6.34 0.74 -4.61
CA ALA A 63 7.10 -0.13 -3.70
C ALA A 63 7.60 0.58 -2.44
N ARG A 64 8.09 1.82 -2.60
CA ARG A 64 8.60 2.65 -1.49
C ARG A 64 7.60 2.93 -0.37
N THR A 65 6.30 2.76 -0.61
CA THR A 65 5.27 2.92 0.41
C THR A 65 5.20 1.73 1.38
N ALA A 66 5.73 0.57 0.97
CA ALA A 66 5.80 -0.66 1.75
C ALA A 66 7.17 -0.88 2.40
N TYR A 67 8.11 0.06 2.25
CA TYR A 67 9.41 -0.01 2.91
C TYR A 67 9.27 0.26 4.41
N ASP A 68 10.25 -0.21 5.18
CA ASP A 68 10.36 0.11 6.59
C ASP A 68 10.39 1.61 6.83
N MET A 69 9.59 2.05 7.81
CA MET A 69 9.49 3.45 8.21
C MET A 69 9.04 4.39 7.09
N ALA A 70 8.45 3.86 6.02
CA ALA A 70 7.87 4.69 4.97
C ALA A 70 6.82 5.65 5.53
N GLU A 71 6.98 6.94 5.23
CA GLU A 71 6.01 7.97 5.62
C GLU A 71 4.90 8.15 4.57
N SER A 72 5.18 7.72 3.35
CA SER A 72 4.27 7.82 2.22
C SER A 72 3.33 6.61 2.17
N THR A 73 2.05 6.85 1.88
CA THR A 73 1.02 5.82 1.69
C THR A 73 0.47 5.94 0.28
N PHE A 74 -0.09 4.88 -0.32
CA PHE A 74 -0.76 5.02 -1.61
C PHE A 74 -2.27 4.94 -1.47
N ALA A 75 -2.94 5.71 -2.34
CA ALA A 75 -4.39 5.77 -2.38
C ALA A 75 -4.97 4.51 -3.03
N CYS A 76 -6.21 4.17 -2.65
CA CYS A 76 -7.01 3.19 -3.38
C CYS A 76 -7.24 3.68 -4.82
N HIS A 77 -7.01 2.81 -5.80
CA HIS A 77 -7.15 3.16 -7.22
C HIS A 77 -8.58 3.52 -7.62
N GLN A 78 -9.60 2.94 -6.96
CA GLN A 78 -11.01 3.30 -7.20
C GLN A 78 -11.51 4.50 -6.38
N ALA A 79 -10.75 5.00 -5.41
CA ALA A 79 -11.20 6.16 -4.62
C ALA A 79 -11.06 7.49 -5.38
N GLY A 80 -10.31 7.50 -6.49
CA GLY A 80 -10.08 8.69 -7.30
C GLY A 80 -9.18 9.73 -6.62
N ALA A 81 -8.74 10.74 -7.39
CA ALA A 81 -7.83 11.78 -6.92
C ALA A 81 -8.52 12.91 -6.12
N SER A 82 -9.85 13.05 -6.23
CA SER A 82 -10.63 14.08 -5.53
C SER A 82 -10.85 13.75 -4.04
N GLN A 83 -11.07 12.47 -3.72
CA GLN A 83 -11.20 11.97 -2.34
C GLN A 83 -10.42 10.66 -2.10
N PRO A 84 -9.10 10.66 -2.35
CA PRO A 84 -8.24 9.49 -2.15
C PRO A 84 -8.29 8.98 -0.70
N ARG A 85 -8.75 7.74 -0.58
CA ARG A 85 -8.75 6.95 0.66
C ARG A 85 -7.57 5.99 0.68
N MET A 86 -7.12 5.60 1.86
CA MET A 86 -6.09 4.55 1.98
C MET A 86 -6.63 3.22 1.45
N CYS A 87 -5.78 2.49 0.73
CA CYS A 87 -6.09 1.20 0.16
C CYS A 87 -6.32 0.14 1.26
N ALA A 88 -7.45 -0.59 1.18
CA ALA A 88 -7.80 -1.64 2.12
C ALA A 88 -6.76 -2.79 2.11
N GLY A 89 -6.41 -3.29 0.92
CA GLY A 89 -5.43 -4.37 0.78
C GLY A 89 -4.05 -3.98 1.31
N PHE A 90 -3.61 -2.74 1.05
CA PHE A 90 -2.37 -2.21 1.63
C PHE A 90 -2.41 -2.22 3.15
N LEU A 91 -3.48 -1.72 3.76
CA LEU A 91 -3.61 -1.71 5.22
C LEU A 91 -3.65 -3.10 5.85
N LEU A 92 -4.12 -4.11 5.11
CA LEU A 92 -4.22 -5.50 5.56
C LEU A 92 -2.93 -6.32 5.38
N ARG A 93 -2.10 -6.00 4.39
CA ARG A 93 -0.97 -6.86 3.96
C ARG A 93 0.33 -6.14 3.60
N GLY A 94 0.30 -4.83 3.37
CA GLY A 94 1.47 -4.07 2.91
C GLY A 94 1.93 -2.94 3.84
N ALA A 95 1.13 -2.56 4.83
CA ALA A 95 1.33 -1.33 5.59
C ALA A 95 1.93 -1.54 6.99
N GLU A 96 2.27 -2.78 7.37
CA GLU A 96 2.61 -3.09 8.76
C GLU A 96 3.82 -2.29 9.27
N HIS A 97 4.81 -2.05 8.40
CA HIS A 97 6.03 -1.31 8.73
C HIS A 97 6.02 0.15 8.27
N ASN A 98 4.89 0.62 7.71
CA ASN A 98 4.73 2.00 7.29
C ASN A 98 4.53 2.91 8.53
N LEU A 99 5.42 3.88 8.71
CA LEU A 99 5.43 4.76 9.88
C LEU A 99 4.11 5.54 10.01
N THR A 100 3.60 6.09 8.90
CA THR A 100 2.37 6.86 8.88
C THR A 100 1.17 6.02 9.30
N VAL A 101 1.07 4.78 8.83
CA VAL A 101 -0.02 3.86 9.21
C VAL A 101 0.09 3.45 10.67
N ARG A 102 1.29 3.11 11.15
CA ARG A 102 1.51 2.75 12.56
C ARG A 102 1.13 3.88 13.50
N LEU A 103 1.57 5.11 13.22
CA LEU A 103 1.22 6.28 14.01
C LEU A 103 -0.29 6.57 13.96
N ALA A 104 -0.94 6.42 12.81
CA ALA A 104 -2.38 6.60 12.69
C ALA A 104 -3.18 5.57 13.52
N LYS A 105 -2.74 4.29 13.51
CA LYS A 105 -3.32 3.23 14.37
C LYS A 105 -3.14 3.57 15.85
N MET A 106 -1.91 3.89 16.28
CA MET A 106 -1.59 4.21 17.68
C MET A 106 -2.34 5.45 18.22
N ARG A 107 -2.59 6.44 17.36
CA ARG A 107 -3.32 7.67 17.74
C ARG A 107 -4.84 7.54 17.64
N GLY A 108 -5.38 6.38 17.26
CA GLY A 108 -6.82 6.22 17.04
C GLY A 108 -7.37 7.08 15.89
N GLU A 109 -6.52 7.44 14.91
CA GLU A 109 -6.90 8.28 13.77
C GLU A 109 -7.57 7.47 12.64
N MET A 110 -7.57 6.13 12.74
CA MET A 110 -8.21 5.24 11.77
C MET A 110 -9.65 4.94 12.19
N VAL A 111 -10.62 5.46 11.43
CA VAL A 111 -12.05 5.42 11.81
C VAL A 111 -12.59 4.00 11.92
N SER A 112 -12.13 3.10 11.05
CA SER A 112 -12.45 1.68 11.09
C SER A 112 -11.33 0.87 10.45
N PRO A 113 -10.99 -0.31 10.99
CA PRO A 113 -10.09 -1.23 10.30
C PRO A 113 -10.80 -1.82 9.07
N PRO A 114 -10.10 -1.94 7.93
CA PRO A 114 -10.65 -2.64 6.76
C PRO A 114 -10.81 -4.13 7.05
N SER A 115 -11.64 -4.81 6.24
CA SER A 115 -11.74 -6.27 6.19
C SER A 115 -11.32 -6.79 4.81
N ALA A 116 -10.98 -8.08 4.72
CA ALA A 116 -10.67 -8.71 3.43
C ALA A 116 -11.92 -8.88 2.54
N GLY A 117 -13.12 -8.73 3.10
CA GLY A 117 -14.38 -8.89 2.37
C GLY A 117 -14.61 -10.29 1.80
N GLY A 118 -14.00 -11.33 2.40
CA GLY A 118 -14.09 -12.72 1.93
C GLY A 118 -13.08 -13.11 0.84
N HIS A 119 -12.18 -12.21 0.44
CA HIS A 119 -11.17 -12.50 -0.59
C HIS A 119 -9.84 -12.94 0.02
N ALA A 120 -9.20 -13.93 -0.61
CA ALA A 120 -7.81 -14.26 -0.34
C ALA A 120 -6.89 -13.16 -0.89
N LEU A 121 -5.91 -12.74 -0.09
CA LEU A 121 -4.99 -11.65 -0.42
C LEU A 121 -3.55 -12.16 -0.46
N HIS A 122 -2.72 -11.54 -1.30
CA HIS A 122 -1.27 -11.77 -1.30
C HIS A 122 -0.66 -11.48 0.07
N ALA A 123 0.33 -12.30 0.46
CA ALA A 123 0.92 -12.27 1.80
C ALA A 123 1.75 -11.01 2.08
N SER A 124 2.32 -10.38 1.04
CA SER A 124 3.16 -9.19 1.17
C SER A 124 3.06 -8.30 -0.06
N TYR A 125 3.63 -7.10 0.03
CA TYR A 125 3.76 -6.21 -1.12
C TYR A 125 4.58 -6.85 -2.24
N ALA A 126 5.70 -7.51 -1.91
CA ALA A 126 6.55 -8.20 -2.89
C ALA A 126 5.77 -9.31 -3.59
N ALA A 127 5.07 -10.18 -2.84
CA ALA A 127 4.26 -11.26 -3.42
C ALA A 127 3.16 -10.73 -4.36
N MET A 128 2.51 -9.63 -3.98
CA MET A 128 1.53 -8.95 -4.84
C MET A 128 2.17 -8.40 -6.13
N ALA A 129 3.29 -7.69 -6.00
CA ALA A 129 3.98 -7.08 -7.14
C ALA A 129 4.47 -8.13 -8.15
N ILE A 130 5.06 -9.23 -7.65
CA ILE A 130 5.55 -10.35 -8.47
C ILE A 130 4.38 -11.03 -9.19
N ALA A 131 3.28 -11.31 -8.49
CA ALA A 131 2.08 -11.89 -9.10
C ALA A 131 1.44 -10.99 -10.18
N ASN A 132 1.71 -9.69 -10.14
CA ASN A 132 1.28 -8.72 -11.16
C ASN A 132 2.39 -8.37 -12.18
N GLY A 133 3.45 -9.17 -12.26
CA GLY A 133 4.43 -9.11 -13.35
C GLY A 133 5.68 -8.25 -13.09
N VAL A 134 5.95 -7.85 -11.84
CA VAL A 134 7.26 -7.29 -11.50
C VAL A 134 8.28 -8.44 -11.38
N PRO A 135 9.48 -8.35 -12.00
CA PRO A 135 10.53 -9.34 -11.80
C PRO A 135 10.89 -9.48 -10.32
N GLU A 136 11.11 -10.70 -9.85
CA GLU A 136 11.41 -10.98 -8.44
C GLU A 136 12.70 -10.29 -7.97
N ASP A 137 13.69 -10.21 -8.85
CA ASP A 137 14.98 -9.56 -8.62
C ASP A 137 14.95 -8.04 -8.85
N HIS A 138 13.77 -7.47 -9.14
CA HIS A 138 13.66 -6.05 -9.42
C HIS A 138 14.10 -5.23 -8.19
N PRO A 139 15.03 -4.26 -8.33
CA PRO A 139 15.66 -3.59 -7.19
C PRO A 139 14.69 -2.81 -6.29
N ALA A 140 13.54 -2.40 -6.83
CA ALA A 140 12.47 -1.76 -6.05
C ALA A 140 11.82 -2.71 -5.02
N LEU A 141 11.93 -4.03 -5.17
CA LEU A 141 11.37 -5.00 -4.23
C LEU A 141 12.35 -5.37 -3.11
N ALA A 142 13.65 -5.15 -3.31
CA ALA A 142 14.68 -5.51 -2.33
C ALA A 142 14.44 -4.94 -0.91
N PRO A 143 13.92 -3.70 -0.73
CA PRO A 143 13.62 -3.16 0.59
C PRO A 143 12.23 -3.56 1.13
N CYS A 144 11.41 -4.25 0.33
CA CYS A 144 10.10 -4.74 0.78
C CYS A 144 10.29 -6.01 1.60
N ARG A 145 9.61 -6.09 2.75
CA ARG A 145 9.60 -7.32 3.54
C ARG A 145 8.81 -8.40 2.82
N VAL A 146 9.40 -9.59 2.79
CA VAL A 146 8.73 -10.84 2.45
C VAL A 146 7.79 -11.17 3.61
N GLY A 147 6.57 -11.62 3.32
CA GLY A 147 5.57 -11.82 4.37
C GLY A 147 6.05 -12.87 5.36
N ILE A 148 5.66 -12.73 6.64
CA ILE A 148 5.77 -13.84 7.57
C ILE A 148 4.66 -14.82 7.18
N VAL A 149 5.03 -15.94 6.58
CA VAL A 149 4.21 -17.16 6.61
C VAL A 149 4.41 -17.76 7.99
N ASP A 150 3.33 -18.04 8.71
CA ASP A 150 3.42 -18.68 10.04
C ASP A 150 4.29 -19.95 9.94
N ASP A 151 5.15 -20.17 10.94
CA ASP A 151 6.30 -21.10 10.98
C ASP A 151 6.02 -22.60 10.67
N ASP A 152 4.79 -22.99 10.34
CA ASP A 152 4.40 -24.38 10.09
C ASP A 152 4.36 -24.78 8.61
N ASP A 153 4.45 -23.83 7.66
CA ASP A 153 4.61 -24.14 6.23
C ASP A 153 5.97 -23.63 5.73
N GLU A 154 6.84 -24.60 5.46
CA GLU A 154 8.19 -24.51 4.92
C GLU A 154 8.40 -23.23 4.07
N ILE A 155 9.23 -22.31 4.57
CA ILE A 155 9.67 -21.12 3.80
C ILE A 155 10.15 -21.60 2.43
N PRO A 156 9.47 -21.21 1.32
CA PRO A 156 9.96 -21.55 -0.01
C PRO A 156 11.40 -21.06 -0.13
N THR A 157 12.29 -21.93 -0.59
CA THR A 157 13.74 -21.68 -0.68
C THR A 157 14.10 -20.40 -1.43
N ALA A 158 13.15 -19.84 -2.20
CA ALA A 158 13.26 -18.57 -2.92
C ALA A 158 13.43 -17.32 -2.02
N TYR A 159 13.05 -17.36 -0.73
CA TYR A 159 13.14 -16.18 0.16
C TYR A 159 14.28 -16.23 1.19
N ARG A 160 15.20 -17.20 1.09
CA ARG A 160 16.40 -17.21 1.93
C ARG A 160 17.43 -16.25 1.33
N HIS A 161 17.56 -15.06 1.92
CA HIS A 161 18.68 -14.17 1.64
C HIS A 161 20.00 -14.91 1.90
N ARG A 162 20.93 -14.78 0.94
CA ARG A 162 22.32 -15.22 1.06
C ARG A 162 23.11 -14.30 1.98
#